data_AF-A0A365ZXG9-F1
#
_entry.id   AF-A0A365ZXG9-F1
#
_cell.length_a   1.000
_cell.length_b   1.000
_cell.length_c   1.000
_cell.angle_alpha   90.00
_cell.angle_beta   90.00
_cell.angle_gamma   90.00
#
_symmetry.space_group_name_H-M   'P 1'
#
loop_
_entity.id
_entity.type
_entity.pdbx_description
1 polymer ?
#
loop_
_entity_poly.entity_id
_entity_poly.type
_entity_poly.pdbx_seq_one_letter_code
_entity_poly.pdbx_strand_id
1 'polypeptide(L)'
;MSAPERIPAQPDVTAGEVLARGELTVVGRITDASNAVLYATAELDGHSVPCVYKPVAGERPLWDFPDGTLAQREVAAYEVSRALGWDIVPLTVLRDGPLGTGMCQLWVGPTPEDEDVPQGPGDLLALVDADEPGPGWKAVGFAEVGPGRSALLVHADDERLRRVATLDAVINNADRKGGHLLPLADGRLHGIDHGVTFHTENKLRTLLWGWAGEPLPGPEREALRSLDAQLADGAPLSTRLAELITPAECDALRARTAALLRTGRLPGPSGEWPAIPWPLV
;
A
#
# COMPACT_ATOMS: atom_id res chain seq x y z
N MET A 1 -49.03 17.99 29.30
CA MET A 1 -48.47 17.19 28.19
C MET A 1 -47.02 17.61 28.04
N SER A 2 -46.09 16.78 28.49
CA SER A 2 -44.65 17.05 28.32
C SER A 2 -44.29 16.90 26.85
N ALA A 3 -43.55 17.89 26.32
CA ALA A 3 -42.97 17.79 24.99
C ALA A 3 -42.03 16.57 24.92
N PRO A 4 -42.03 15.82 23.80
CA PRO A 4 -41.07 14.73 23.65
C PRO A 4 -39.68 15.33 23.59
N GLU A 5 -38.83 14.86 24.50
CA GLU A 5 -37.40 15.12 24.55
C GLU A 5 -36.82 14.74 23.18
N ARG A 6 -36.31 15.74 22.45
CA ARG A 6 -35.52 15.49 21.23
C ARG A 6 -34.24 14.79 21.68
N ILE A 7 -34.19 13.48 21.52
CA ILE A 7 -32.95 12.70 21.58
C ILE A 7 -31.99 13.39 20.60
N PRO A 8 -30.84 13.92 21.05
CA PRO A 8 -29.87 14.48 20.13
C PRO A 8 -29.41 13.37 19.19
N ALA A 9 -29.36 13.65 17.89
CA ALA A 9 -28.77 12.75 16.92
C ALA A 9 -27.35 12.41 17.42
N GLN A 10 -27.08 11.13 17.66
CA GLN A 10 -25.71 10.69 17.93
C GLN A 10 -24.84 11.14 16.74
N PRO A 11 -23.61 11.63 16.98
CA PRO A 11 -22.70 11.90 15.87
C PRO A 11 -22.53 10.61 15.06
N ASP A 12 -22.69 10.68 13.73
CA ASP A 12 -22.48 9.54 12.83
C ASP A 12 -21.05 9.00 13.04
N VAL A 13 -20.94 7.73 13.43
CA VAL A 13 -19.67 7.05 13.67
C VAL A 13 -18.98 6.81 12.33
N THR A 14 -17.75 7.28 12.17
CA THR A 14 -17.01 7.13 10.92
C THR A 14 -16.45 5.72 10.76
N ALA A 15 -16.27 5.25 9.52
CA ALA A 15 -15.64 3.94 9.25
C ALA A 15 -14.27 3.79 9.93
N GLY A 16 -13.52 4.89 10.10
CA GLY A 16 -12.25 4.87 10.82
C GLY A 16 -12.38 4.73 12.33
N GLU A 17 -13.42 5.31 12.93
CA GLU A 17 -13.71 5.08 14.35
C GLU A 17 -14.16 3.64 14.59
N VAL A 18 -15.00 3.09 13.71
CA VAL A 18 -15.38 1.66 13.77
C VAL A 18 -14.14 0.78 13.65
N LEU A 19 -13.29 1.01 12.64
CA LEU A 19 -12.09 0.21 12.43
C LEU A 19 -11.09 0.30 13.61
N ALA A 20 -10.93 1.48 14.20
CA ALA A 20 -9.98 1.70 15.29
C ALA A 20 -10.47 1.20 16.65
N ARG A 21 -11.78 1.28 16.93
CA ARG A 21 -12.33 1.09 18.28
C ARG A 21 -13.41 0.02 18.40
N GLY A 22 -13.99 -0.41 17.28
CA GLY A 22 -15.04 -1.42 17.28
C GLY A 22 -14.56 -2.79 17.75
N GLU A 23 -15.46 -3.64 18.22
CA GLU A 23 -15.17 -5.03 18.54
C GLU A 23 -14.74 -5.76 17.28
N LEU A 24 -13.54 -6.38 17.30
CA LEU A 24 -12.95 -7.03 16.14
C LEU A 24 -13.22 -8.54 16.18
N THR A 25 -13.97 -9.05 15.20
CA THR A 25 -14.31 -10.47 15.07
C THR A 25 -13.61 -11.07 13.86
N VAL A 26 -12.82 -12.12 14.06
CA VAL A 26 -12.18 -12.86 12.96
C VAL A 26 -13.20 -13.79 12.32
N VAL A 27 -13.44 -13.62 11.02
CA VAL A 27 -14.40 -14.40 10.24
C VAL A 27 -13.70 -15.56 9.52
N GLY A 28 -12.50 -15.32 8.99
CA GLY A 28 -11.78 -16.33 8.21
C GLY A 28 -10.31 -16.01 7.98
N ARG A 29 -9.59 -16.95 7.38
CA ARG A 29 -8.18 -16.78 7.00
C ARG A 29 -8.03 -16.75 5.48
N ILE A 30 -7.23 -15.82 4.99
CA ILE A 30 -6.80 -15.77 3.59
C ILE A 30 -5.62 -16.72 3.43
N THR A 31 -5.74 -17.70 2.54
CA THR A 31 -4.80 -18.83 2.42
C THR A 31 -3.59 -18.54 1.55
N ASP A 32 -3.70 -17.61 0.60
CA ASP A 32 -2.64 -17.28 -0.37
C ASP A 32 -1.66 -16.23 0.17
N ALA A 33 -1.39 -16.26 1.48
CA ALA A 33 -0.48 -15.33 2.14
C ALA A 33 0.62 -16.05 2.94
N SER A 34 1.85 -15.55 2.82
CA SER A 34 3.02 -16.07 3.54
C SER A 34 2.96 -15.82 5.05
N ASN A 35 2.27 -14.76 5.48
CA ASN A 35 2.00 -14.39 6.87
C ASN A 35 0.53 -14.65 7.23
N ALA A 36 0.19 -14.59 8.52
CA ALA A 36 -1.23 -14.64 8.90
C ALA A 36 -1.97 -13.39 8.41
N VAL A 37 -2.89 -13.58 7.47
CA VAL A 37 -3.80 -12.55 6.97
C VAL A 37 -5.22 -13.03 7.21
N LEU A 38 -5.98 -12.27 8.01
CA LEU A 38 -7.30 -12.67 8.48
C LEU A 38 -8.35 -11.70 7.94
N TYR A 39 -9.44 -12.27 7.41
CA TYR A 39 -10.64 -11.51 7.13
C TYR A 39 -11.43 -11.36 8.44
N ALA A 40 -11.78 -10.12 8.78
CA ALA A 40 -12.43 -9.77 10.03
C ALA A 40 -13.49 -8.68 9.82
N THR A 41 -14.37 -8.51 10.79
CA THR A 41 -15.31 -7.38 10.88
C THR A 41 -15.03 -6.59 12.15
N ALA A 42 -15.11 -5.27 12.07
CA ALA A 42 -15.07 -4.39 13.23
C ALA A 42 -16.45 -3.76 13.45
N GLU A 43 -16.97 -3.81 14.67
CA GLU A 43 -18.33 -3.32 14.99
C GLU A 43 -18.34 -2.31 16.14
N LEU A 44 -18.96 -1.15 15.92
CA LEU A 44 -19.10 -0.09 16.92
C LEU A 44 -20.44 0.63 16.76
N ASP A 45 -21.21 0.75 17.84
CA ASP A 45 -22.48 1.49 17.87
C ASP A 45 -23.42 1.14 16.69
N GLY A 46 -23.55 -0.16 16.38
CA GLY A 46 -24.40 -0.67 15.30
C GLY A 46 -23.84 -0.50 13.89
N HIS A 47 -22.65 0.05 13.74
CA HIS A 47 -21.94 0.15 12.45
C HIS A 47 -20.90 -0.97 12.36
N SER A 48 -20.85 -1.65 11.20
CA SER A 48 -19.93 -2.75 10.94
C SER A 48 -19.12 -2.46 9.69
N VAL A 49 -17.80 -2.67 9.73
CA VAL A 49 -16.91 -2.55 8.56
C VAL A 49 -16.08 -3.82 8.37
N PRO A 50 -16.01 -4.37 7.15
CA PRO A 50 -15.09 -5.46 6.85
C PRO A 50 -13.65 -4.94 6.78
N CYS A 51 -12.71 -5.75 7.27
CA CYS A 51 -11.30 -5.40 7.30
C CYS A 51 -10.38 -6.61 7.17
N VAL A 52 -9.14 -6.35 6.78
CA VAL A 52 -8.01 -7.26 6.92
C VAL A 52 -7.34 -7.01 8.26
N TYR A 53 -7.16 -8.07 9.06
CA TYR A 53 -6.39 -8.05 10.30
C TYR A 53 -5.11 -8.89 10.15
N LYS A 54 -3.94 -8.26 10.32
CA LYS A 54 -2.64 -8.96 10.34
C LYS A 54 -2.01 -8.82 11.74
N PRO A 55 -2.13 -9.84 12.62
CA PRO A 55 -1.52 -9.82 13.95
C PRO A 55 0.02 -9.86 13.86
N VAL A 56 0.70 -9.13 14.74
CA VAL A 56 2.18 -9.19 14.86
C VAL A 56 2.65 -10.61 15.15
N ALA A 57 1.93 -11.35 16.01
CA ALA A 57 2.24 -12.74 16.33
C ALA A 57 2.13 -13.71 15.12
N GLY A 58 1.50 -13.27 14.03
CA GLY A 58 1.37 -14.01 12.78
C GLY A 58 2.46 -13.70 11.75
N GLU A 59 3.39 -12.80 12.08
CA GLU A 59 4.52 -12.46 11.24
C GLU A 59 5.58 -13.56 11.25
N ARG A 60 6.07 -13.92 10.07
CA ARG A 60 7.27 -14.72 9.90
C ARG A 60 8.46 -13.76 9.84
N PRO A 61 9.48 -13.93 10.70
CA PRO A 61 10.68 -13.11 10.65
C PRO A 61 11.30 -13.16 9.26
N LEU A 62 11.54 -11.97 8.69
CA LEU A 62 12.31 -11.82 7.46
C LEU A 62 13.72 -11.44 7.86
N TRP A 63 14.70 -12.26 7.48
CA TRP A 63 16.10 -12.06 7.86
C TRP A 63 16.64 -10.70 7.39
N ASP A 64 16.07 -10.13 6.32
CA ASP A 64 16.44 -8.86 5.74
C ASP A 64 15.52 -7.70 6.11
N PHE A 65 14.58 -7.90 7.05
CA PHE A 65 13.81 -6.86 7.75
C PHE A 65 13.83 -7.16 9.27
N PRO A 66 14.97 -6.96 9.93
CA PRO A 66 15.18 -7.44 11.30
C PRO A 66 14.49 -6.59 12.39
N ASP A 67 14.18 -5.33 12.08
CA ASP A 67 13.67 -4.36 13.05
C ASP A 67 12.17 -4.10 12.88
N GLY A 68 11.50 -3.79 13.99
CA GLY A 68 10.08 -3.45 14.02
C GLY A 68 9.17 -4.62 13.62
N THR A 69 7.97 -4.30 13.15
CA THR A 69 6.96 -5.29 12.73
C THR A 69 6.41 -4.94 11.35
N LEU A 70 5.98 -5.95 10.59
CA LEU A 70 5.32 -5.74 9.29
C LEU A 70 4.00 -4.97 9.48
N ALA A 71 3.27 -5.22 10.58
CA ALA A 71 2.06 -4.50 10.93
C ALA A 71 2.29 -2.99 11.11
N GLN A 72 3.37 -2.58 11.79
CA GLN A 72 3.69 -1.15 11.93
C GLN A 72 4.06 -0.53 10.58
N ARG A 73 4.78 -1.26 9.71
CA ARG A 73 5.15 -0.79 8.36
C ARG A 73 3.94 -0.56 7.47
N GLU A 74 2.93 -1.41 7.56
CA GLU A 74 1.64 -1.22 6.86
C GLU A 74 0.97 0.10 7.27
N VAL A 75 0.96 0.39 8.57
CA VAL A 75 0.38 1.65 9.10
C VAL A 75 1.23 2.85 8.69
N ALA A 76 2.56 2.74 8.72
CA ALA A 76 3.46 3.79 8.26
C ALA A 76 3.28 4.09 6.77
N ALA A 77 3.07 3.07 5.94
CA ALA A 77 2.77 3.24 4.51
C ALA A 77 1.43 3.95 4.29
N TYR A 78 0.41 3.65 5.10
CA TYR A 78 -0.85 4.39 5.10
C TYR A 78 -0.66 5.88 5.44
N GLU A 79 0.07 6.20 6.50
CA GLU A 79 0.32 7.60 6.89
C GLU A 79 1.05 8.39 5.79
N VAL A 80 2.06 7.78 5.15
CA VAL A 80 2.77 8.40 4.01
C VAL A 80 1.85 8.57 2.79
N SER A 81 1.05 7.55 2.46
CA SER A 81 0.09 7.63 1.35
C SER A 81 -0.96 8.72 1.56
N ARG A 82 -1.46 8.84 2.79
CA ARG A 82 -2.41 9.89 3.17
C ARG A 82 -1.77 11.28 3.04
N ALA A 83 -0.52 11.44 3.48
CA ALA A 83 0.21 12.69 3.37
C ALA A 83 0.50 13.13 1.92
N LEU A 84 0.62 12.17 0.99
CA LEU A 84 0.71 12.41 -0.45
C LEU A 84 -0.63 12.82 -1.08
N GLY A 85 -1.75 12.51 -0.43
CA GLY A 85 -3.09 12.95 -0.84
C GLY A 85 -3.71 12.18 -2.01
N TRP A 86 -3.22 10.96 -2.30
CA TRP A 86 -3.75 10.13 -3.38
C TRP A 86 -4.59 8.93 -2.91
N ASP A 87 -4.68 8.73 -1.59
CA ASP A 87 -5.47 7.66 -0.96
C ASP A 87 -5.20 6.26 -1.58
N ILE A 88 -3.94 5.98 -1.92
CA ILE A 88 -3.52 4.69 -2.50
C ILE A 88 -3.66 3.57 -1.48
N VAL A 89 -3.14 3.78 -0.27
CA VAL A 89 -3.21 2.76 0.78
C VAL A 89 -4.54 2.93 1.51
N PRO A 90 -5.37 1.87 1.61
CA PRO A 90 -6.63 1.94 2.35
C PRO A 90 -6.41 2.31 3.81
N LEU A 91 -7.44 2.85 4.45
CA LEU A 91 -7.40 3.20 5.87
C LEU A 91 -6.84 2.04 6.70
N THR A 92 -5.71 2.27 7.36
CA THR A 92 -4.98 1.26 8.11
C THR A 92 -4.64 1.78 9.50
N VAL A 93 -4.99 1.02 10.54
CA VAL A 93 -4.76 1.39 11.94
C VAL A 93 -4.00 0.29 12.68
N LEU A 94 -3.19 0.68 13.66
CA LEU A 94 -2.59 -0.26 14.62
C LEU A 94 -3.48 -0.33 15.86
N ARG A 95 -3.88 -1.54 16.28
CA ARG A 95 -4.74 -1.73 17.45
C ARG A 95 -4.59 -3.14 18.03
N ASP A 96 -5.14 -3.32 19.23
CA ASP A 96 -5.32 -4.66 19.80
C ASP A 96 -6.51 -5.38 19.16
N GLY A 97 -6.36 -6.70 19.04
CA GLY A 97 -7.35 -7.62 18.50
C GLY A 97 -7.28 -9.01 19.14
N PRO A 98 -8.13 -9.97 18.70
CA PRO A 98 -8.28 -11.28 19.33
C PRO A 98 -7.01 -12.15 19.37
N LEU A 99 -6.03 -11.83 18.52
CA LEU A 99 -4.74 -12.54 18.43
C LEU A 99 -3.54 -11.65 18.78
N GLY A 100 -3.76 -10.60 19.58
CA GLY A 100 -2.74 -9.63 20.00
C GLY A 100 -2.82 -8.31 19.24
N THR A 101 -1.79 -7.49 19.35
CA THR A 101 -1.67 -6.25 18.56
C THR A 101 -1.42 -6.58 17.09
N GLY A 102 -2.01 -5.82 16.19
CA GLY A 102 -1.81 -5.96 14.75
C GLY A 102 -2.36 -4.78 13.95
N MET A 103 -2.10 -4.78 12.65
CA MET A 103 -2.73 -3.81 11.75
C MET A 103 -4.13 -4.27 11.37
N CYS A 104 -5.06 -3.33 11.28
CA CYS A 104 -6.38 -3.50 10.68
C CYS A 104 -6.48 -2.54 9.49
N GLN A 105 -6.71 -3.06 8.30
CA GLN A 105 -6.89 -2.30 7.07
C GLN A 105 -8.31 -2.47 6.55
N LEU A 106 -8.99 -1.38 6.20
CA LEU A 106 -10.34 -1.43 5.63
C LEU A 106 -10.35 -2.34 4.39
N TRP A 107 -11.35 -3.22 4.29
CA TRP A 107 -11.48 -4.12 3.15
C TRP A 107 -11.77 -3.33 1.87
N VAL A 108 -11.24 -3.83 0.75
CA VAL A 108 -11.34 -3.19 -0.56
C VAL A 108 -11.80 -4.22 -1.58
N GLY A 109 -12.79 -3.85 -2.38
CA GLY A 109 -13.38 -4.74 -3.38
C GLY A 109 -14.50 -5.60 -2.80
N PRO A 110 -14.94 -6.63 -3.54
CA PRO A 110 -16.01 -7.51 -3.10
C PRO A 110 -15.61 -8.27 -1.84
N THR A 111 -16.53 -8.34 -0.89
CA THR A 111 -16.45 -9.20 0.29
C THR A 111 -16.68 -10.66 -0.12
N PRO A 112 -16.32 -11.64 0.73
CA PRO A 112 -16.65 -13.05 0.47
C PRO A 112 -18.15 -13.35 0.31
N GLU A 113 -19.02 -12.43 0.72
CA GLU A 113 -20.48 -12.53 0.59
C GLU A 113 -21.00 -11.95 -0.72
N ASP A 114 -20.20 -11.15 -1.43
CA ASP A 114 -20.59 -10.53 -2.70
C ASP A 114 -20.45 -11.54 -3.85
N GLU A 115 -21.58 -11.97 -4.42
CA GLU A 115 -21.61 -12.80 -5.62
C GLU A 115 -21.28 -11.95 -6.88
N ASP A 116 -20.35 -12.45 -7.72
CA ASP A 116 -20.10 -12.00 -9.09
C ASP A 116 -20.01 -10.48 -9.33
N VAL A 117 -19.33 -9.73 -8.44
CA VAL A 117 -18.99 -8.32 -8.72
C VAL A 117 -17.82 -8.26 -9.70
N PRO A 118 -17.98 -7.65 -10.89
CA PRO A 118 -16.87 -7.43 -11.81
C PRO A 118 -15.79 -6.60 -11.12
N GLN A 119 -14.56 -7.13 -11.04
CA GLN A 119 -13.41 -6.33 -10.63
C GLN A 119 -13.20 -5.17 -11.61
N GLY A 120 -12.67 -4.05 -11.13
CA GLY A 120 -12.60 -2.77 -11.83
C GLY A 120 -11.92 -2.79 -13.21
N PRO A 121 -11.88 -1.64 -13.92
CA PRO A 121 -11.57 -1.61 -15.34
C PRO A 121 -10.11 -1.96 -15.65
N GLY A 122 -9.94 -2.95 -16.55
CA GLY A 122 -8.77 -3.16 -17.41
C GLY A 122 -7.59 -3.91 -16.77
N ASP A 123 -6.93 -4.74 -17.58
CA ASP A 123 -5.63 -5.31 -17.22
C ASP A 123 -4.63 -4.16 -17.02
N LEU A 124 -4.21 -3.91 -15.78
CA LEU A 124 -3.17 -2.92 -15.47
C LEU A 124 -1.76 -3.44 -15.75
N LEU A 125 -1.62 -4.76 -15.85
CA LEU A 125 -0.39 -5.50 -16.09
C LEU A 125 -0.69 -6.61 -17.09
N ALA A 126 0.25 -6.89 -17.98
CA ALA A 126 0.13 -7.98 -18.94
C ALA A 126 1.49 -8.59 -19.26
N LEU A 127 1.47 -9.85 -19.68
CA LEU A 127 2.59 -10.51 -20.34
C LEU A 127 2.27 -10.53 -21.84
N VAL A 128 3.12 -9.89 -22.65
CA VAL A 128 2.94 -9.82 -24.10
C VAL A 128 4.03 -10.59 -24.83
N ASP A 129 3.64 -11.32 -25.87
CA ASP A 129 4.55 -12.04 -26.77
C ASP A 129 5.06 -11.07 -27.84
N ALA A 130 5.87 -10.10 -27.41
CA ALA A 130 6.48 -9.07 -28.24
C ALA A 130 7.77 -8.54 -27.57
N ASP A 131 8.69 -8.02 -28.37
CA ASP A 131 9.95 -7.43 -27.87
C ASP A 131 9.77 -5.99 -27.37
N GLU A 132 8.73 -5.30 -27.83
CA GLU A 132 8.43 -3.90 -27.50
C GLU A 132 6.97 -3.74 -27.03
N PRO A 133 6.70 -2.77 -26.12
CA PRO A 133 5.35 -2.52 -25.65
C PRO A 133 4.50 -1.87 -26.74
N GLY A 134 3.24 -2.31 -26.87
CA GLY A 134 2.28 -1.65 -27.74
C GLY A 134 1.84 -0.26 -27.21
N PRO A 135 1.08 0.52 -28.00
CA PRO A 135 0.56 1.81 -27.56
C PRO A 135 -0.23 1.70 -26.24
N GLY A 136 0.00 2.63 -25.30
CA GLY A 136 -0.65 2.64 -24.00
C GLY A 136 -0.01 1.72 -22.95
N TRP A 137 1.08 1.04 -23.28
CA TRP A 137 1.83 0.17 -22.38
C TRP A 137 3.26 0.67 -22.18
N LYS A 138 3.82 0.42 -21.00
CA LYS A 138 5.24 0.62 -20.71
C LYS A 138 5.90 -0.71 -20.38
N ALA A 139 7.11 -0.91 -20.91
CA ALA A 139 7.91 -2.10 -20.66
C ALA A 139 8.49 -2.11 -19.24
N VAL A 140 8.35 -3.23 -18.54
CA VAL A 140 9.00 -3.47 -17.24
C VAL A 140 10.29 -4.25 -17.43
N GLY A 141 10.23 -5.33 -18.19
CA GLY A 141 11.33 -6.24 -18.46
C GLY A 141 10.82 -7.60 -18.93
N PHE A 142 11.72 -8.47 -19.37
CA PHE A 142 11.36 -9.83 -19.75
C PHE A 142 11.19 -10.72 -18.53
N ALA A 143 10.12 -11.51 -18.51
CA ALA A 143 9.85 -12.51 -17.49
C ALA A 143 9.78 -13.91 -18.12
N GLU A 144 10.29 -14.92 -17.42
CA GLU A 144 10.12 -16.31 -17.85
C GLU A 144 8.68 -16.78 -17.64
N VAL A 145 8.06 -17.27 -18.71
CA VAL A 145 6.68 -17.79 -18.73
C VAL A 145 6.63 -19.31 -18.95
N GLY A 146 7.81 -19.93 -18.98
CA GLY A 146 8.01 -21.38 -19.09
C GLY A 146 9.44 -21.70 -19.53
N PRO A 147 9.81 -22.99 -19.59
CA PRO A 147 11.18 -23.39 -19.93
C PRO A 147 11.59 -22.83 -21.31
N GLY A 148 12.58 -21.93 -21.32
CA GLY A 148 13.10 -21.30 -22.54
C GLY A 148 12.14 -20.33 -23.24
N ARG A 149 11.04 -19.92 -22.60
CA ARG A 149 10.10 -18.93 -23.12
C ARG A 149 10.05 -17.70 -22.22
N SER A 150 10.33 -16.54 -22.80
CA SER A 150 10.18 -15.24 -22.15
C SER A 150 9.03 -14.46 -22.79
N ALA A 151 8.30 -13.69 -21.98
CA ALA A 151 7.36 -12.69 -22.46
C ALA A 151 7.76 -11.32 -21.89
N LEU A 152 7.43 -10.25 -22.58
CA LEU A 152 7.63 -8.91 -22.07
C LEU A 152 6.54 -8.61 -21.04
N LEU A 153 6.94 -8.36 -19.79
CA LEU A 153 6.05 -7.81 -18.78
C LEU A 153 5.86 -6.31 -19.06
N VAL A 154 4.60 -5.89 -19.14
CA VAL A 154 4.20 -4.51 -19.35
C VAL A 154 3.19 -4.07 -18.29
N HIS A 155 3.14 -2.78 -18.01
CA HIS A 155 2.05 -2.15 -17.27
C HIS A 155 1.42 -1.02 -18.10
N ALA A 156 0.17 -0.68 -17.81
CA ALA A 156 -0.51 0.41 -18.49
C ALA A 156 0.21 1.75 -18.24
N ASP A 157 0.25 2.62 -19.25
CA ASP A 157 0.67 4.03 -19.10
C ASP A 157 -0.46 4.83 -18.42
N ASP A 158 -0.68 4.53 -17.14
CA ASP A 158 -1.77 5.04 -16.31
C ASP A 158 -1.22 5.92 -15.19
N GLU A 159 -1.80 7.11 -14.99
CA GLU A 159 -1.37 8.04 -13.95
C GLU A 159 -1.50 7.48 -12.53
N ARG A 160 -2.49 6.61 -12.29
CA ARG A 160 -2.73 5.99 -10.98
C ARG A 160 -1.58 5.07 -10.61
N LEU A 161 -1.13 4.26 -11.57
CA LEU A 161 0.04 3.40 -11.41
C LEU A 161 1.33 4.23 -11.23
N ARG A 162 1.48 5.36 -11.93
CA ARG A 162 2.64 6.25 -11.72
C ARG A 162 2.67 6.84 -10.30
N ARG A 163 1.51 7.16 -9.72
CA ARG A 163 1.40 7.58 -8.32
C ARG A 163 1.78 6.45 -7.36
N VAL A 164 1.38 5.21 -7.63
CA VAL A 164 1.85 4.03 -6.88
C VAL A 164 3.37 3.87 -7.00
N ALA A 165 3.94 3.99 -8.20
CA ALA A 165 5.40 3.91 -8.40
C ALA A 165 6.14 5.01 -7.61
N THR A 166 5.56 6.20 -7.52
CA THR A 166 6.10 7.31 -6.72
C THR A 166 6.04 7.00 -5.23
N LEU A 167 4.91 6.48 -4.74
CA LEU A 167 4.79 6.01 -3.34
C LEU A 167 5.81 4.92 -3.04
N ASP A 168 5.89 3.89 -3.89
CA ASP A 168 6.81 2.76 -3.74
C ASP A 168 8.28 3.23 -3.68
N ALA A 169 8.65 4.24 -4.49
CA ALA A 169 9.99 4.84 -4.44
C ALA A 169 10.28 5.60 -3.14
N VAL A 170 9.28 6.29 -2.59
CA VAL A 170 9.39 7.00 -1.30
C VAL A 170 9.55 6.00 -0.15
N ILE A 171 8.64 5.03 -0.08
CA ILE A 171 8.59 4.05 1.01
C ILE A 171 9.55 2.88 0.78
N ASN A 172 10.26 2.81 -0.34
CA ASN A 172 11.17 1.71 -0.68
C ASN A 172 10.46 0.34 -0.62
N ASN A 173 9.35 0.22 -1.34
CA ASN A 173 8.57 -1.01 -1.37
C ASN A 173 9.35 -2.15 -2.03
N ALA A 174 9.62 -3.19 -1.26
CA ALA A 174 10.40 -4.32 -1.72
C ALA A 174 9.54 -5.45 -2.30
N ASP A 175 8.23 -5.29 -2.51
CA ASP A 175 7.41 -6.41 -2.98
C ASP A 175 6.16 -5.98 -3.76
N ARG A 176 6.20 -4.91 -4.58
CA ARG A 176 5.02 -4.50 -5.36
C ARG A 176 4.71 -5.47 -6.50
N LYS A 177 3.70 -6.32 -6.32
CA LYS A 177 3.18 -7.29 -7.29
C LYS A 177 1.85 -6.84 -7.92
N GLY A 178 1.40 -7.55 -8.95
CA GLY A 178 0.14 -7.25 -9.63
C GLY A 178 -1.08 -7.46 -8.75
N GLY A 179 -1.10 -8.54 -7.96
CA GLY A 179 -2.16 -8.80 -6.97
C GLY A 179 -2.27 -7.75 -5.85
N HIS A 180 -1.31 -6.82 -5.75
CA HIS A 180 -1.34 -5.74 -4.77
C HIS A 180 -2.03 -4.47 -5.30
N LEU A 181 -2.46 -4.47 -6.56
CA LEU A 181 -3.07 -3.33 -7.26
C LEU A 181 -4.55 -3.62 -7.46
N LEU A 182 -5.41 -2.87 -6.76
CA LEU A 182 -6.86 -3.09 -6.71
C LEU A 182 -7.59 -1.94 -7.42
N PRO A 183 -7.87 -2.05 -8.73
CA PRO A 183 -8.69 -1.06 -9.44
C PRO A 183 -10.14 -1.13 -8.96
N LEU A 184 -10.73 0.04 -8.70
CA LEU A 184 -12.11 0.16 -8.22
C LEU A 184 -13.03 0.68 -9.32
N ALA A 185 -14.33 0.37 -9.17
CA ALA A 185 -15.37 0.80 -10.11
C ALA A 185 -15.53 2.34 -10.17
N ASP A 186 -15.16 3.05 -9.10
CA ASP A 186 -15.16 4.51 -9.05
C ASP A 186 -13.92 5.16 -9.72
N GLY A 187 -13.05 4.34 -10.33
CA GLY A 187 -11.85 4.79 -11.02
C GLY A 187 -10.63 4.94 -10.13
N ARG A 188 -10.74 4.78 -8.80
CA ARG A 188 -9.57 4.75 -7.91
C ARG A 188 -8.74 3.48 -8.08
N LEU A 189 -7.51 3.53 -7.61
CA LEU A 189 -6.60 2.40 -7.53
C LEU A 189 -6.04 2.34 -6.11
N HIS A 190 -6.36 1.27 -5.39
CA HIS A 190 -5.73 1.01 -4.12
C HIS A 190 -4.48 0.13 -4.30
N GLY A 191 -3.47 0.40 -3.48
CA GLY A 191 -2.33 -0.47 -3.25
C GLY A 191 -2.51 -1.17 -1.90
N ILE A 192 -2.20 -2.45 -1.82
CA ILE A 192 -2.14 -3.21 -0.56
C ILE A 192 -0.76 -3.83 -0.34
N ASP A 193 -0.59 -4.49 0.80
CA ASP A 193 0.59 -5.28 1.20
C ASP A 193 1.91 -4.48 1.22
N HIS A 194 2.05 -3.62 2.23
CA HIS A 194 3.20 -2.74 2.46
C HIS A 194 4.05 -3.18 3.65
N GLY A 195 3.88 -4.42 4.13
CA GLY A 195 4.68 -4.94 5.25
C GLY A 195 6.19 -4.93 4.96
N VAL A 196 6.60 -4.98 3.69
CA VAL A 196 8.00 -5.10 3.26
C VAL A 196 8.50 -3.76 2.68
N THR A 197 8.48 -2.72 3.49
CA THR A 197 8.80 -1.32 3.12
C THR A 197 9.74 -0.66 4.13
N PHE A 198 10.20 0.55 3.84
CA PHE A 198 11.01 1.46 4.67
C PHE A 198 12.47 1.08 4.94
N HIS A 199 12.93 -0.09 4.50
CA HIS A 199 14.30 -0.54 4.68
C HIS A 199 15.33 0.56 4.37
N THR A 200 16.42 0.63 5.14
CA THR A 200 17.43 1.69 5.02
C THR A 200 18.23 1.58 3.72
N GLU A 201 18.62 0.38 3.33
CA GLU A 201 19.19 0.08 2.01
C GLU A 201 18.11 0.13 0.91
N ASN A 202 18.51 0.45 -0.32
CA ASN A 202 17.60 0.45 -1.47
C ASN A 202 17.20 -0.97 -1.86
N LYS A 203 15.96 -1.34 -1.51
CA LYS A 203 15.37 -2.65 -1.76
C LYS A 203 14.14 -2.54 -2.66
N LEU A 204 13.95 -1.42 -3.36
CA LEU A 204 12.79 -1.19 -4.21
C LEU A 204 12.67 -2.31 -5.26
N ARG A 205 11.56 -3.05 -5.22
CA ARG A 205 11.19 -4.07 -6.19
C ARG A 205 9.73 -3.87 -6.57
N THR A 206 9.49 -3.62 -7.84
CA THR A 206 8.16 -3.24 -8.33
C THR A 206 7.93 -3.70 -9.75
N LEU A 207 6.68 -4.00 -10.11
CA LEU A 207 6.28 -4.21 -11.51
C LEU A 207 6.05 -2.89 -12.26
N LEU A 208 6.37 -1.74 -11.65
CA LEU A 208 6.12 -0.41 -12.20
C LEU A 208 7.39 0.25 -12.77
N TRP A 209 8.38 -0.56 -13.19
CA TRP A 209 9.65 -0.06 -13.73
C TRP A 209 9.53 0.62 -15.10
N GLY A 210 8.38 0.60 -15.75
CA GLY A 210 8.22 1.30 -17.03
C GLY A 210 8.38 2.81 -16.94
N TRP A 211 8.26 3.41 -15.75
CA TRP A 211 8.60 4.81 -15.50
C TRP A 211 10.05 5.04 -15.04
N ALA A 212 10.91 4.01 -15.01
CA ALA A 212 12.28 4.14 -14.54
C ALA A 212 13.04 5.26 -15.29
N GLY A 213 13.57 6.24 -14.54
CA GLY A 213 14.28 7.38 -15.09
C GLY A 213 13.38 8.44 -15.75
N GLU A 214 12.07 8.24 -15.87
CA GLU A 214 11.16 9.24 -16.41
C GLU A 214 11.07 10.47 -15.47
N PRO A 215 10.86 11.68 -16.02
CA PRO A 215 10.61 12.87 -15.21
C PRO A 215 9.37 12.73 -14.33
N LEU A 216 9.47 13.17 -13.08
CA LEU A 216 8.31 13.33 -12.20
C LEU A 216 7.44 14.50 -12.71
N PRO A 217 6.15 14.28 -13.02
CA PRO A 217 5.29 15.36 -13.44
C PRO A 217 5.00 16.35 -12.30
N GLY A 218 4.47 17.52 -12.67
CA GLY A 218 4.21 18.63 -11.75
C GLY A 218 3.43 18.24 -10.49
N PRO A 219 2.26 17.57 -10.61
CA PRO A 219 1.46 17.15 -9.46
C PRO A 219 2.21 16.22 -8.50
N GLU A 220 2.97 15.25 -9.00
CA GLU A 220 3.77 14.34 -8.19
C GLU A 220 4.90 15.06 -7.47
N ARG A 221 5.55 16.03 -8.13
CA ARG A 221 6.56 16.88 -7.47
C ARG A 221 5.97 17.78 -6.40
N GLU A 222 4.73 18.24 -6.57
CA GLU A 222 4.03 19.04 -5.57
C GLU A 222 3.64 18.21 -4.35
N ALA A 223 3.08 17.01 -4.56
CA ALA A 223 2.81 16.07 -3.48
C ALA A 223 4.08 15.70 -2.71
N LEU A 224 5.20 15.46 -3.40
CA LEU A 224 6.49 15.19 -2.75
C LEU A 224 7.02 16.39 -1.94
N ARG A 225 6.81 17.63 -2.39
CA ARG A 225 7.17 18.83 -1.58
C ARG A 225 6.31 18.94 -0.32
N SER A 226 5.01 18.66 -0.45
CA SER A 226 4.10 18.60 0.70
C SER A 226 4.53 17.51 1.70
N LEU A 227 4.88 16.32 1.19
CA LEU A 227 5.39 15.23 2.01
C LEU A 227 6.70 15.61 2.71
N ASP A 228 7.68 16.15 1.99
CA ASP A 228 8.98 16.58 2.54
C ASP A 228 8.81 17.55 3.71
N ALA A 229 7.90 18.52 3.58
CA ALA A 229 7.57 19.45 4.66
C ALA A 229 6.92 18.75 5.88
N GLN A 230 6.06 17.74 5.65
CA GLN A 230 5.43 16.95 6.72
C GLN A 230 6.41 15.97 7.39
N LEU A 231 7.50 15.60 6.71
CA LEU A 231 8.55 14.74 7.25
C LEU A 231 9.62 15.53 8.04
N ALA A 232 9.57 16.87 8.02
CA ALA A 232 10.50 17.71 8.79
C ALA A 232 10.46 17.37 10.30
N ASP A 233 11.59 17.56 10.98
CA ASP A 233 11.70 17.24 12.40
C ASP A 233 10.66 17.97 13.24
N GLY A 234 9.95 17.21 14.07
CA GLY A 234 8.88 17.72 14.94
C GLY A 234 7.53 17.97 14.24
N ALA A 235 7.44 17.75 12.92
CA ALA A 235 6.15 17.77 12.23
C ALA A 235 5.28 16.58 12.66
N PRO A 236 3.93 16.71 12.65
CA PRO A 236 3.04 15.66 13.15
C PRO A 236 3.24 14.28 12.51
N LEU A 237 3.44 14.24 11.18
CA LEU A 237 3.71 12.98 10.48
C LEU A 237 5.06 12.39 10.89
N SER A 238 6.11 13.20 11.00
CA SER A 238 7.42 12.74 11.49
C SER A 238 7.34 12.13 12.89
N THR A 239 6.60 12.76 13.81
CA THR A 239 6.38 12.22 15.16
C THR A 239 5.63 10.90 15.11
N ARG A 240 4.58 10.82 14.30
CA ARG A 240 3.79 9.60 14.13
C ARG A 240 4.62 8.44 13.57
N LEU A 241 5.44 8.70 12.55
CA LEU A 241 6.29 7.67 11.94
C LEU A 241 7.36 7.15 12.92
N ALA A 242 7.88 8.00 13.80
CA ALA A 242 8.86 7.58 14.83
C ALA A 242 8.29 6.60 15.86
N GLU A 243 6.96 6.45 15.96
CA GLU A 243 6.29 5.42 16.78
C GLU A 243 6.15 4.08 16.04
N LEU A 244 6.31 4.07 14.71
CA LEU A 244 6.00 2.94 13.83
C LEU A 244 7.26 2.30 13.22
N ILE A 245 8.23 3.11 12.82
CA ILE A 245 9.47 2.65 12.19
C ILE A 245 10.69 3.22 12.92
N THR A 246 11.86 2.63 12.69
CA THR A 246 13.07 3.03 13.40
C THR A 246 13.55 4.44 13.00
N PRO A 247 14.39 5.10 13.83
CA PRO A 247 14.97 6.39 13.47
C PRO A 247 15.76 6.35 12.15
N ALA A 248 16.53 5.28 11.92
CA ALA A 248 17.31 5.12 10.69
C ALA A 248 16.41 5.00 9.45
N GLU A 249 15.25 4.35 9.57
CA GLU A 249 14.27 4.24 8.49
C GLU A 249 13.55 5.56 8.21
N CYS A 250 13.25 6.34 9.25
CA CYS A 250 12.76 7.72 9.10
C CYS A 250 13.76 8.58 8.33
N ASP A 251 15.05 8.50 8.68
CA ASP A 251 16.11 9.24 7.98
C ASP A 251 16.25 8.80 6.52
N ALA A 252 16.17 7.49 6.25
CA ALA A 252 16.20 6.95 4.90
C ALA A 252 14.98 7.40 4.07
N LEU A 253 13.79 7.43 4.65
CA LEU A 253 12.56 7.94 4.02
C LEU A 253 12.70 9.43 3.62
N ARG A 254 13.21 10.27 4.53
CA ARG A 254 13.49 11.69 4.23
C ARG A 254 14.52 11.83 3.12
N ALA A 255 15.63 11.09 3.21
CA ALA A 255 16.68 11.12 2.21
C ALA A 255 16.19 10.71 0.81
N ARG A 256 15.35 9.67 0.73
CA ARG A 256 14.70 9.24 -0.52
C ARG A 256 13.77 10.31 -1.08
N THR A 257 12.91 10.88 -0.25
CA THR A 257 11.98 11.95 -0.66
C THR A 257 12.72 13.17 -1.20
N ALA A 258 13.76 13.63 -0.47
CA ALA A 258 14.62 14.73 -0.91
C ALA A 258 15.39 14.39 -2.21
N ALA A 259 15.83 13.15 -2.38
CA ALA A 259 16.50 12.71 -3.60
C ALA A 259 15.56 12.77 -4.81
N LEU A 260 14.31 12.29 -4.69
CA LEU A 260 13.29 12.38 -5.75
C LEU A 260 13.00 13.84 -6.15
N LEU A 261 12.91 14.74 -5.17
CA LEU A 261 12.72 16.18 -5.43
C LEU A 261 13.92 16.80 -6.16
N ARG A 262 15.14 16.44 -5.75
CA ARG A 262 16.39 16.94 -6.32
C ARG A 262 16.61 16.45 -7.75
N THR A 263 16.39 15.16 -8.02
CA THR A 263 16.56 14.59 -9.36
C THR A 263 15.40 14.92 -10.28
N GLY A 264 14.20 15.08 -9.72
CA GLY A 264 12.96 15.28 -10.48
C GLY A 264 12.61 14.10 -11.38
N ARG A 265 13.07 12.88 -11.04
CA ARG A 265 12.90 11.66 -11.83
C ARG A 265 12.59 10.47 -10.94
N LEU A 266 11.80 9.54 -11.47
CA LEU A 266 11.60 8.23 -10.84
C LEU A 266 12.89 7.40 -10.90
N PRO A 267 13.20 6.62 -9.85
CA PRO A 267 14.45 5.86 -9.78
C PRO A 267 14.42 4.69 -10.77
N GLY A 268 15.61 4.22 -11.15
CA GLY A 268 15.77 2.92 -11.79
C GLY A 268 16.12 1.84 -10.76
N PRO A 269 16.15 0.56 -11.19
CA PRO A 269 16.63 -0.54 -10.35
C PRO A 269 18.06 -0.28 -9.83
N SER A 270 18.33 -0.66 -8.57
CA SER A 270 19.67 -0.50 -7.98
C SER A 270 20.72 -1.43 -8.57
N GLY A 271 20.29 -2.60 -9.08
CA GLY A 271 21.16 -3.68 -9.53
C GLY A 271 21.75 -4.54 -8.39
N GLU A 272 21.47 -4.19 -7.14
CA GLU A 272 21.98 -4.91 -5.95
C GLU A 272 21.08 -6.10 -5.56
N TRP A 273 19.82 -6.07 -5.95
CA TRP A 273 18.80 -7.09 -5.69
C TRP A 273 17.95 -7.33 -6.95
N PRO A 274 17.23 -8.47 -7.07
CA PRO A 274 16.31 -8.70 -8.18
C PRO A 274 15.27 -7.57 -8.25
N ALA A 275 15.18 -6.86 -9.37
CA ALA A 275 14.31 -5.68 -9.49
C ALA A 275 12.82 -6.02 -9.53
N ILE A 276 12.48 -7.20 -10.04
CA ILE A 276 11.11 -7.66 -10.23
C ILE A 276 10.76 -8.60 -9.06
N PRO A 277 9.68 -8.33 -8.30
CA PRO A 277 9.25 -9.22 -7.22
C PRO A 277 8.65 -10.51 -7.78
N TRP A 278 8.68 -11.57 -6.97
CA TRP A 278 8.15 -12.89 -7.33
C TRP A 278 7.18 -13.41 -6.26
N PRO A 279 6.05 -14.05 -6.64
CA PRO A 279 5.52 -14.17 -8.01
C PRO A 279 5.08 -12.81 -8.58
N LEU A 280 4.83 -12.75 -9.90
CA LEU A 280 4.36 -11.51 -10.55
C LEU A 280 2.93 -11.15 -10.13
N VAL A 281 2.10 -12.16 -9.88
CA VAL A 281 0.70 -12.06 -9.43
C VAL A 281 0.45 -13.08 -8.34
#